data_AF-A0A353QYT2-F1
#
_entry.id   AF-A0A353QYT2-F1
#
_cell.length_a   1.000
_cell.length_b   1.000
_cell.length_c   1.000
_cell.angle_alpha   90.00
_cell.angle_beta   90.00
_cell.angle_gamma   90.00
#
_symmetry.space_group_name_H-M   'P 1'
#
loop_
_entity.id
_entity.type
_entity.pdbx_description
1 polymer ?
#
loop_
_entity_poly.entity_id
_entity_poly.type
_entity_poly.pdbx_seq_one_letter_code
_entity_poly.pdbx_strand_id
1 'polypeptide(L)'
;MKTYTKLPAIPTPGGCAIIAEDLAESYINKEIDKIEIITTHFKSTLSYQVQLWQLLPVIIAPEKQEQEQQQKIEPEMLFEPNIETVLQKIVPLYFTNRIFQAMTEASASELAARMQAMSAATNNARDMIKILTIDYNKARQASITQELLEVVSGAQALEG
;
A
#
# COMPACT_ATOMS: atom_id res chain seq x y z
N MET A 1 -1.65 -23.11 10.79
CA MET A 1 -1.94 -21.98 9.90
C MET A 1 -0.62 -21.47 9.32
N LYS A 2 -0.41 -21.66 8.01
CA LYS A 2 0.83 -21.21 7.34
C LYS A 2 0.82 -19.68 7.24
N THR A 3 1.97 -19.05 7.48
CA THR A 3 2.12 -17.59 7.40
C THR A 3 3.23 -17.26 6.41
N TYR A 4 2.94 -16.37 5.46
CA TYR A 4 3.87 -15.94 4.44
C TYR A 4 4.39 -14.52 4.77
N THR A 5 5.53 -14.43 5.44
CA THR A 5 6.07 -13.14 5.96
C THR A 5 7.09 -12.47 5.06
N LYS A 6 7.79 -13.23 4.20
CA LYS A 6 8.81 -12.72 3.28
C LYS A 6 8.28 -12.69 1.85
N LEU A 7 7.30 -11.83 1.61
CA LEU A 7 6.78 -11.60 0.27
C LEU A 7 7.63 -10.54 -0.45
N PRO A 8 7.91 -10.72 -1.75
CA PRO A 8 8.61 -9.71 -2.53
C PRO A 8 7.80 -8.41 -2.59
N ALA A 9 8.48 -7.27 -2.67
CA ALA A 9 7.83 -5.95 -2.75
C ALA A 9 6.95 -5.82 -4.01
N ILE A 10 7.35 -6.48 -5.09
CA ILE A 10 6.57 -6.64 -6.31
C ILE A 10 5.93 -8.04 -6.26
N PRO A 11 4.59 -8.15 -6.16
CA PRO A 11 3.91 -9.43 -6.19
C PRO A 11 4.23 -10.16 -7.51
N THR A 12 4.39 -11.48 -7.44
CA THR A 12 4.54 -12.32 -8.64
C THR A 12 3.36 -13.28 -8.74
N PRO A 13 2.87 -13.59 -9.96
CA PRO A 13 1.78 -14.54 -10.14
C PRO A 13 2.10 -15.92 -9.55
N GLY A 14 3.34 -16.39 -9.70
CA GLY A 14 3.79 -17.68 -9.15
C GLY A 14 3.76 -17.73 -7.63
N GLY A 15 4.16 -16.65 -6.94
CA GLY A 15 4.05 -16.58 -5.48
C GLY A 15 2.60 -16.56 -5.00
N CYS A 16 1.71 -15.90 -5.75
CA CYS A 16 0.28 -15.87 -5.46
C CYS A 16 -0.39 -17.22 -5.70
N ALA A 17 0.06 -17.97 -6.71
CA ALA A 17 -0.46 -19.31 -7.01
C ALA A 17 -0.22 -20.27 -5.85
N ILE A 18 0.97 -20.25 -5.23
CA ILE A 18 1.28 -21.09 -4.07
C ILE A 18 0.33 -20.80 -2.89
N ILE A 19 0.02 -19.52 -2.65
CA ILE A 19 -0.91 -19.12 -1.58
C ILE A 19 -2.34 -19.55 -1.95
N ALA A 20 -2.73 -19.38 -3.22
CA ALA A 20 -4.05 -19.78 -3.71
C ALA A 20 -4.27 -21.29 -3.58
N GLU A 21 -3.27 -22.10 -3.95
CA GLU A 21 -3.30 -23.55 -3.84
C GLU A 21 -3.41 -24.01 -2.38
N ASP A 22 -2.62 -23.43 -1.47
CA ASP A 22 -2.66 -23.76 -0.04
C ASP A 22 -4.03 -23.44 0.60
N LEU A 23 -4.60 -22.29 0.26
CA LEU A 23 -5.94 -21.89 0.69
C LEU A 23 -7.02 -22.80 0.08
N ALA A 24 -6.90 -23.17 -1.19
CA ALA A 24 -7.84 -24.06 -1.85
C ALA A 24 -7.80 -25.47 -1.26
N GLU A 25 -6.62 -26.01 -0.97
CA GLU A 25 -6.45 -27.33 -0.35
C GLU A 25 -7.07 -27.36 1.05
N SER A 26 -6.84 -26.33 1.87
CA SER A 26 -7.44 -26.19 3.19
C SER A 26 -8.97 -26.15 3.14
N TYR A 27 -9.53 -25.48 2.13
CA TYR A 27 -10.98 -25.40 1.90
C TYR A 27 -11.57 -26.74 1.45
N ILE A 28 -10.89 -27.45 0.54
CA ILE A 28 -11.30 -28.78 0.06
C ILE A 28 -11.29 -29.80 1.21
N ASN A 29 -10.29 -29.72 2.09
CA ASN A 29 -10.17 -30.57 3.28
C ASN A 29 -11.18 -30.21 4.39
N LYS A 30 -12.02 -29.19 4.18
CA LYS A 30 -13.00 -28.67 5.15
C LYS A 30 -12.38 -28.19 6.46
N GLU A 31 -11.12 -27.76 6.41
CA GLU A 31 -10.47 -27.10 7.56
C GLU A 31 -10.96 -25.65 7.70
N ILE A 32 -11.38 -25.04 6.58
CA ILE A 32 -11.91 -23.68 6.51
C ILE A 32 -13.19 -23.64 5.66
N ASP A 33 -14.20 -22.90 6.13
CA ASP A 33 -15.50 -22.76 5.43
C ASP A 33 -15.63 -21.44 4.67
N LYS A 34 -14.74 -20.47 4.91
CA LYS A 34 -14.80 -19.13 4.36
C LYS A 34 -13.41 -18.54 4.17
N ILE A 35 -13.17 -17.92 3.01
CA ILE A 35 -11.91 -17.24 2.69
C ILE A 35 -12.21 -15.78 2.35
N GLU A 36 -11.63 -14.88 3.14
CA GLU A 36 -11.76 -13.44 2.99
C GLU A 36 -10.37 -12.81 2.92
N ILE A 37 -10.21 -11.84 2.02
CA ILE A 37 -8.99 -11.07 1.85
C ILE A 37 -9.26 -9.67 2.39
N ILE A 38 -8.51 -9.26 3.41
CA ILE A 38 -8.48 -7.86 3.85
C ILE A 38 -7.34 -7.18 3.09
N THR A 39 -7.66 -6.20 2.25
CA THR A 39 -6.67 -5.45 1.49
C THR A 39 -6.99 -3.96 1.46
N THR A 40 -6.02 -3.14 1.07
CA THR A 40 -6.23 -1.72 0.78
C THR A 40 -6.50 -1.54 -0.70
N HIS A 41 -7.70 -1.10 -1.03
CA HIS A 41 -8.08 -0.73 -2.38
C HIS A 41 -7.50 0.63 -2.73
N PHE A 42 -6.63 0.64 -3.73
CA PHE A 42 -5.98 1.85 -4.21
C PHE A 42 -6.96 2.68 -5.03
N LYS A 43 -7.41 3.84 -4.51
CA LYS A 43 -8.23 4.80 -5.28
C LYS A 43 -7.38 5.85 -5.97
N SER A 44 -6.44 6.45 -5.25
CA SER A 44 -5.52 7.44 -5.78
C SER A 44 -4.28 7.55 -4.89
N THR A 45 -3.28 8.31 -5.34
CA THR A 45 -2.06 8.57 -4.56
C THR A 45 -2.33 9.24 -3.20
N LEU A 46 -3.50 9.86 -3.02
CA LEU A 46 -3.89 10.56 -1.79
C LEU A 46 -4.89 9.76 -0.94
N SER A 47 -5.50 8.70 -1.48
CA SER A 47 -6.58 8.00 -0.81
C SER A 47 -6.58 6.51 -1.12
N TYR A 48 -6.61 5.71 -0.06
CA TYR A 48 -6.87 4.28 -0.09
C TYR A 48 -8.03 3.95 0.85
N GLN A 49 -8.70 2.83 0.61
CA GLN A 49 -9.77 2.33 1.49
C GLN A 49 -9.49 0.87 1.85
N VAL A 50 -9.60 0.54 3.13
CA VAL A 50 -9.54 -0.86 3.57
C VAL A 50 -10.84 -1.54 3.15
N GLN A 51 -10.74 -2.63 2.40
CA GLN A 51 -11.86 -3.40 1.91
C GLN A 51 -11.68 -4.88 2.25
N LEU A 52 -12.80 -5.53 2.53
CA LEU A 52 -12.91 -6.96 2.72
C LEU A 52 -13.42 -7.57 1.41
N TRP A 53 -12.58 -8.34 0.73
CA TRP A 53 -12.97 -9.08 -0.45
C TRP A 53 -13.25 -10.53 -0.07
N GLN A 54 -14.49 -10.96 -0.25
CA GLN A 54 -14.84 -12.35 -0.04
C GLN A 54 -14.43 -13.16 -1.28
N LEU A 55 -13.59 -14.17 -1.07
CA LEU A 55 -13.07 -15.03 -2.13
C LEU A 55 -13.88 -16.33 -2.24
N LEU A 56 -14.11 -16.99 -1.10
CA LEU A 56 -14.96 -18.17 -0.97
C LEU A 56 -15.89 -18.05 0.26
N PRO A 57 -17.14 -18.55 0.18
CA PRO A 57 -17.82 -19.04 -1.01
C PRO A 57 -18.07 -17.91 -2.02
N VAL A 58 -18.10 -18.24 -3.32
CA VAL A 58 -18.43 -17.26 -4.37
C VAL A 58 -19.89 -16.88 -4.19
N ILE A 59 -20.14 -15.69 -3.62
CA ILE A 59 -21.48 -15.12 -3.60
C ILE A 59 -21.71 -14.57 -5.00
N ILE A 60 -22.46 -15.31 -5.80
CA ILE A 60 -23.03 -14.77 -7.03
C ILE A 60 -24.10 -13.78 -6.57
N ALA A 61 -23.72 -12.52 -6.41
CA ALA A 61 -24.70 -11.47 -6.16
C ALA A 61 -25.67 -11.50 -7.36
N PRO A 62 -26.99 -11.47 -7.13
CA PRO A 62 -27.92 -11.23 -8.22
C PRO A 62 -27.50 -9.92 -8.88
N GLU A 63 -27.22 -9.98 -10.19
CA GLU A 63 -26.77 -8.84 -10.99
C GLU A 63 -27.59 -7.61 -10.59
N LYS A 64 -26.94 -6.62 -9.97
CA LYS A 64 -27.52 -5.28 -9.98
C LYS A 64 -27.55 -4.90 -11.44
N GLN A 65 -28.76 -4.82 -11.98
CA GLN A 65 -29.07 -4.37 -13.34
C GLN A 65 -28.57 -2.93 -13.50
N GLU A 66 -27.28 -2.75 -13.72
CA GLU A 66 -26.78 -1.56 -14.40
C GLU A 66 -27.06 -1.81 -15.88
N GLN A 67 -28.00 -1.03 -16.41
CA GLN A 67 -28.45 -1.06 -17.80
C GLN A 67 -27.33 -0.62 -18.75
N GLU A 68 -26.33 -1.46 -18.96
CA GLU A 68 -25.37 -1.29 -20.03
C GLU A 68 -25.29 -2.61 -20.80
N GLN A 69 -25.98 -2.61 -21.94
CA GLN A 69 -25.88 -3.58 -23.04
C GLN A 69 -25.28 -4.93 -22.64
N GLN A 70 -26.13 -5.79 -22.05
CA GLN A 70 -25.92 -7.22 -22.15
C GLN A 70 -25.82 -7.55 -23.65
N GLN A 71 -24.59 -7.62 -24.17
CA GLN A 71 -24.30 -8.51 -25.27
C GLN A 71 -24.74 -9.87 -24.74
N LYS A 72 -25.97 -10.28 -25.08
CA LYS A 72 -26.40 -11.65 -24.96
C LYS A 72 -25.27 -12.47 -25.55
N ILE A 73 -24.56 -13.19 -24.71
CA ILE A 73 -23.54 -14.13 -25.15
C ILE A 73 -24.29 -15.04 -26.12
N GLU A 74 -23.85 -15.01 -27.38
CA GLU A 74 -24.52 -15.70 -28.49
C GLU A 74 -24.74 -17.19 -28.15
N PRO A 75 -25.80 -17.84 -28.66
CA PRO A 75 -26.30 -19.13 -28.16
C PRO A 75 -25.41 -20.34 -28.43
N GLU A 76 -24.19 -20.17 -28.96
CA GLU A 76 -23.31 -21.28 -29.34
C GLU A 76 -21.90 -21.09 -28.78
N MET A 77 -21.77 -20.98 -27.46
CA MET A 77 -20.48 -21.16 -26.80
C MET A 77 -20.15 -22.66 -26.76
N LEU A 78 -19.43 -23.14 -27.76
CA LEU A 78 -18.91 -24.51 -27.81
C LEU A 78 -17.73 -24.64 -26.83
N PHE A 79 -17.88 -25.50 -25.82
CA PHE A 79 -16.83 -25.78 -24.85
C PHE A 79 -16.08 -27.06 -25.23
N GLU A 80 -14.83 -26.91 -25.62
CA GLU A 80 -13.94 -28.06 -25.84
C GLU A 80 -12.98 -28.21 -24.65
N PRO A 81 -12.91 -29.38 -23.98
CA PRO A 81 -13.64 -30.64 -24.23
C PRO A 81 -15.01 -30.76 -23.52
N ASN A 82 -15.19 -30.13 -22.36
CA ASN A 82 -16.49 -30.01 -21.66
C ASN A 82 -16.43 -28.83 -20.67
N ILE A 83 -17.60 -28.32 -20.24
CA ILE A 83 -17.72 -27.17 -19.33
C ILE A 83 -16.98 -27.42 -18.00
N GLU A 84 -17.10 -28.62 -17.44
CA GLU A 84 -16.50 -28.97 -16.15
C GLU A 84 -14.96 -28.87 -16.18
N THR A 85 -14.34 -29.37 -17.24
CA THR A 85 -12.88 -29.36 -17.44
C THR A 85 -12.37 -27.93 -17.64
N VAL A 86 -13.13 -27.11 -18.36
CA VAL A 86 -12.82 -25.69 -18.53
C VAL A 86 -12.92 -24.97 -17.20
N LEU A 87 -13.99 -25.21 -16.44
CA LEU A 87 -14.21 -24.59 -15.13
C LEU A 87 -13.13 -24.99 -14.11
N GLN A 88 -12.73 -26.27 -14.08
CA GLN A 88 -11.64 -26.77 -13.24
C GLN A 88 -10.31 -26.04 -13.49
N LYS A 89 -10.07 -25.57 -14.71
CA LYS A 89 -8.87 -24.78 -15.04
C LYS A 89 -9.03 -23.30 -14.73
N ILE A 90 -10.21 -22.72 -14.97
CA ILE A 90 -10.47 -21.29 -14.77
C ILE A 90 -10.53 -20.93 -13.29
N VAL A 91 -11.10 -21.79 -12.46
CA VAL A 91 -11.31 -21.50 -11.03
C VAL A 91 -9.99 -21.23 -10.28
N PRO A 92 -8.94 -22.06 -10.38
CA PRO A 92 -7.63 -21.76 -9.78
C PRO A 92 -6.98 -20.49 -10.33
N LEU A 93 -7.12 -20.23 -11.63
CA LEU A 93 -6.62 -19.01 -12.27
C LEU A 93 -7.34 -17.77 -11.73
N TYR A 94 -8.65 -17.84 -11.50
CA TYR A 94 -9.43 -16.76 -10.91
C TYR A 94 -8.94 -16.46 -9.49
N PHE A 95 -8.75 -17.48 -8.66
CA PHE A 95 -8.26 -17.29 -7.28
C PHE A 95 -6.87 -16.67 -7.24
N THR A 96 -5.96 -17.19 -8.06
CA THR A 96 -4.60 -16.65 -8.19
C THR A 96 -4.64 -15.19 -8.61
N ASN A 97 -5.47 -14.84 -9.60
CA ASN A 97 -5.62 -13.45 -10.05
C ASN A 97 -6.23 -12.54 -8.98
N ARG A 98 -7.20 -13.01 -8.20
CA ARG A 98 -7.80 -12.21 -7.11
C ARG A 98 -6.80 -11.89 -6.01
N ILE A 99 -6.00 -12.88 -5.60
CA ILE A 99 -4.93 -12.67 -4.63
C ILE A 99 -3.87 -11.74 -5.20
N PHE A 100 -3.45 -11.97 -6.45
CA PHE A 100 -2.47 -11.12 -7.13
C PHE A 100 -2.92 -9.67 -7.25
N GLN A 101 -4.19 -9.44 -7.60
CA GLN A 101 -4.81 -8.12 -7.63
C GLN A 101 -4.76 -7.47 -6.25
N ALA A 102 -5.25 -8.17 -5.22
CA ALA A 102 -5.28 -7.65 -3.85
C ALA A 102 -3.88 -7.27 -3.34
N MET A 103 -2.87 -8.10 -3.61
CA MET A 103 -1.48 -7.82 -3.24
C MET A 103 -0.91 -6.62 -4.00
N THR A 104 -1.21 -6.49 -5.28
CA THR A 104 -0.70 -5.39 -6.11
C THR A 104 -1.32 -4.06 -5.68
N GLU A 105 -2.62 -4.03 -5.40
CA GLU A 105 -3.31 -2.84 -4.87
C GLU A 105 -2.79 -2.46 -3.47
N ALA A 106 -2.49 -3.45 -2.63
CA ALA A 106 -1.86 -3.22 -1.33
C ALA A 106 -0.46 -2.62 -1.46
N SER A 107 0.39 -3.18 -2.31
CA SER A 107 1.73 -2.64 -2.57
C SER A 107 1.68 -1.21 -3.13
N ALA A 108 0.74 -0.92 -4.04
CA ALA A 108 0.57 0.42 -4.59
C ALA A 108 0.12 1.43 -3.52
N SER A 109 -0.83 1.04 -2.67
CA SER A 109 -1.33 1.87 -1.56
C SER A 109 -0.24 2.13 -0.53
N GLU A 110 0.56 1.13 -0.20
CA GLU A 110 1.70 1.26 0.72
C GLU A 110 2.73 2.23 0.17
N LEU A 111 3.12 2.09 -1.09
CA LEU A 111 4.09 2.98 -1.72
C LEU A 111 3.59 4.42 -1.74
N ALA A 112 2.32 4.65 -2.10
CA ALA A 112 1.72 5.98 -2.10
C ALA A 112 1.69 6.60 -0.70
N ALA A 113 1.26 5.84 0.31
CA ALA A 113 1.25 6.27 1.71
C ALA A 113 2.67 6.60 2.21
N ARG A 114 3.66 5.78 1.85
CA ARG A 114 5.08 6.01 2.16
C ARG A 114 5.59 7.28 1.51
N MET A 115 5.30 7.51 0.24
CA MET A 115 5.68 8.73 -0.47
C MET A 115 5.07 9.99 0.18
N GLN A 116 3.80 9.93 0.57
CA GLN A 116 3.14 11.04 1.25
C GLN A 116 3.77 11.32 2.62
N ALA A 117 4.03 10.28 3.42
CA ALA A 117 4.68 10.41 4.71
C ALA A 117 6.08 11.02 4.59
N MET A 118 6.86 10.58 3.59
CA MET A 118 8.20 11.12 3.34
C MET A 118 8.17 12.57 2.82
N SER A 119 7.19 12.91 1.99
CA SER A 119 6.98 14.29 1.53
C SER A 119 6.64 15.21 2.70
N ALA A 120 5.73 14.79 3.58
CA ALA A 120 5.38 15.52 4.80
C ALA A 120 6.60 15.68 5.73
N ALA A 121 7.36 14.61 5.96
CA ALA A 121 8.58 14.64 6.75
C ALA A 121 9.62 15.62 6.17
N THR A 122 9.80 15.63 4.85
CA THR A 122 10.72 16.55 4.16
C THR A 122 10.30 18.01 4.32
N ASN A 123 9.00 18.30 4.21
CA ASN A 123 8.49 19.66 4.41
C ASN A 123 8.67 20.11 5.86
N ASN A 124 8.34 19.25 6.83
CA ASN A 124 8.56 19.54 8.26
C ASN A 124 10.05 19.79 8.58
N ALA A 125 10.95 19.00 7.98
CA ALA A 125 12.38 19.19 8.13
C ALA A 125 12.85 20.53 7.55
N ARG A 126 12.33 20.95 6.38
CA ARG A 126 12.63 22.26 5.79
C ARG A 126 12.20 23.41 6.69
N ASP A 127 11.03 23.30 7.31
CA ASP A 127 10.55 24.34 8.23
C ASP A 127 11.38 24.40 9.51
N MET A 128 11.80 23.24 10.04
CA MET A 128 12.74 23.18 11.16
C MET A 128 14.10 23.82 10.81
N ILE A 129 14.64 23.54 9.62
CA ILE A 129 15.89 24.15 9.15
C ILE A 129 15.77 25.67 9.10
N LYS A 130 14.66 26.21 8.59
CA LYS A 130 14.44 27.67 8.57
C LYS A 130 14.48 28.26 9.98
N ILE A 131 13.77 27.64 10.93
CA ILE A 131 13.73 28.10 12.33
C ILE A 131 15.13 28.08 12.94
N LEU A 132 15.83 26.95 12.84
CA LEU A 132 17.18 26.79 13.38
C LEU A 132 18.19 27.74 12.73
N THR A 133 18.00 28.08 11.46
CA THR A 133 18.85 29.06 10.75
C THR A 133 18.65 30.47 11.31
N ILE A 134 17.41 30.85 11.65
CA ILE A 134 17.11 32.15 12.28
C ILE A 134 17.76 32.19 13.66
N ASP A 135 17.60 31.13 14.46
CA ASP A 135 18.15 31.06 15.81
C ASP A 135 19.69 31.05 15.81
N TYR A 136 20.30 30.33 14.86
CA TYR A 136 21.74 30.35 14.64
C TYR A 136 22.26 31.76 14.36
N ASN A 137 21.61 32.51 13.47
CA ASN A 137 22.04 33.86 13.13
C ASN A 137 21.88 34.83 14.31
N LYS A 138 20.81 34.69 15.11
CA LYS A 138 20.62 35.47 16.34
C LYS A 138 21.73 35.17 17.35
N ALA A 139 22.00 33.89 17.62
CA ALA A 139 23.06 33.47 18.53
C ALA A 139 24.44 33.95 18.05
N ARG A 140 24.70 33.88 16.74
CA ARG A 140 25.94 34.40 16.13
C ARG A 140 26.11 35.90 16.36
N GLN A 141 25.06 36.69 16.14
CA GLN A 141 25.12 38.14 16.38
C GLN A 141 25.33 38.45 17.86
N ALA A 142 24.63 37.76 18.76
CA ALA A 142 24.81 37.91 20.20
C ALA A 142 26.26 37.60 20.63
N SER A 143 26.88 36.54 20.09
CA SER A 143 28.28 36.21 20.35
C SER A 143 29.23 37.32 19.88
N ILE A 144 29.06 37.82 18.64
CA ILE A 144 29.89 38.92 18.11
C ILE A 144 29.75 40.17 18.99
N THR A 145 28.53 40.53 19.40
CA THR A 145 28.34 41.69 20.27
C THR A 145 28.96 41.49 21.65
N GLN A 146 28.89 40.28 22.21
CA GLN A 146 29.49 39.95 23.49
C GLN A 146 31.02 40.05 23.42
N GLU A 147 31.63 39.48 22.38
CA GLU A 147 33.07 39.57 22.14
C GLU A 147 33.54 41.03 22.01
N LEU A 148 32.80 41.86 21.26
CA LEU A 148 33.13 43.29 21.12
C LEU A 148 33.01 44.05 22.45
N LEU A 149 31.98 43.76 23.25
CA LEU A 149 31.82 44.37 24.59
C LEU A 149 32.96 43.98 25.53
N GLU A 150 33.40 42.71 25.48
CA GLU A 150 34.53 42.24 26.27
C GLU A 150 35.85 42.93 25.85
N VAL A 151 36.09 43.11 24.55
CA VAL A 151 37.27 43.82 24.04
C VAL A 151 37.27 45.30 24.47
N VAL A 152 36.14 46.00 24.32
CA VAL A 152 36.04 47.41 24.70
C VAL A 152 36.16 47.60 26.21
N SER A 153 35.48 46.76 27.00
CA SER A 153 35.58 46.79 28.46
C SER A 153 37.00 46.49 28.95
N GLY A 154 37.71 45.56 28.29
CA GLY A 154 39.10 45.24 28.61
C GLY A 154 40.07 46.37 28.25
N ALA A 155 39.85 47.05 27.12
CA ALA A 155 40.65 48.21 26.72
C ALA A 155 40.47 49.40 27.67
N GLN A 156 39.23 49.71 28.08
CA GLN A 156 38.95 50.79 29.04
C GLN A 156 39.54 50.51 30.43
N ALA A 157 39.63 49.25 30.85
CA ALA A 157 40.23 48.87 32.12
C ALA A 157 41.76 49.07 32.17
N LEU A 158 42.43 49.27 31.02
CA LEU A 158 43.87 49.55 30.92
C LEU A 158 44.19 51.05 30.86
N GLU A 159 43.22 51.89 30.51
CA GLU A 159 43.38 53.36 30.45
C GLU A 159 43.13 54.07 31.79
N GLY A 160 42.50 53.40 32.76
CA GLY A 160 42.29 53.87 34.14
C GLY A 160 43.30 53.27 35.12
#